data_AF-A0AAN9PJX2-F1
#
_entry.id   AF-A0AAN9PJX2-F1
#
_cell.length_a   1.000
_cell.length_b   1.000
_cell.length_c   1.000
_cell.angle_alpha   90.00
_cell.angle_beta   90.00
_cell.angle_gamma   90.00
#
_symmetry.space_group_name_H-M   'P 1'
#
loop_
_entity.id
_entity.type
_entity.pdbx_description
1 polymer ?
#
loop_
_entity_poly.entity_id
_entity_poly.type
_entity_poly.pdbx_seq_one_letter_code
_entity_poly.pdbx_strand_id
1 'polypeptide(L)'
;MELYKGETLSITIMGHSLGAALALLVANDVSSCGPEVPPVAVFSFGGPRVGNKAFGEKMTGQNVKVLRIVNSQDVITRVPGVFMSEKVERKLRSSKVGGGVLDMLDEYAHTGTELRVDTKMSPFLKLDADMACCHDLEAYLHLVDGFLASILLLGPMLREAWLD
;
A
#
# COMPACT_ATOMS: atom_id res chain seq x y z
N MET A 1 -10.04 -15.70 -19.41
CA MET A 1 -8.77 -15.97 -20.10
C MET A 1 -8.95 -16.67 -21.45
N GLU A 2 -10.06 -17.37 -21.70
CA GLU A 2 -10.30 -18.05 -22.99
C GLU A 2 -10.18 -17.14 -24.23
N LEU A 3 -10.55 -15.86 -24.12
CA LEU A 3 -10.43 -14.90 -25.23
C LEU A 3 -8.98 -14.65 -25.68
N TYR A 4 -8.01 -14.77 -24.76
CA TYR A 4 -6.59 -14.50 -25.01
C TYR A 4 -5.75 -15.78 -24.85
N LYS A 5 -6.33 -16.92 -25.19
CA LYS A 5 -5.68 -18.22 -25.04
C LYS A 5 -4.43 -18.30 -25.92
N GLY A 6 -3.31 -18.68 -25.31
CA GLY A 6 -2.01 -18.76 -25.99
C GLY A 6 -1.19 -17.46 -25.96
N GLU A 7 -1.75 -16.37 -25.44
CA GLU A 7 -1.00 -15.14 -25.17
C GLU A 7 -0.40 -15.15 -23.76
N THR A 8 0.69 -14.40 -23.58
CA THR A 8 1.25 -14.14 -22.24
C THR A 8 0.45 -13.02 -21.60
N LEU A 9 -0.22 -13.31 -20.48
CA LEU A 9 -1.08 -12.38 -19.77
C LEU A 9 -0.47 -11.91 -18.44
N SER A 10 -0.98 -10.79 -17.93
CA SER A 10 -0.75 -10.32 -16.57
C SER A 10 -2.02 -9.65 -16.03
N ILE A 11 -2.24 -9.70 -14.72
CA ILE A 11 -3.36 -9.02 -14.05
C ILE A 11 -2.80 -7.89 -13.19
N THR A 12 -3.26 -6.67 -13.45
CA THR A 12 -2.92 -5.51 -12.62
C THR A 12 -4.15 -5.02 -11.89
N ILE A 13 -4.06 -4.93 -10.56
CA ILE A 13 -5.13 -4.44 -9.70
C ILE A 13 -4.64 -3.15 -9.05
N MET A 14 -5.47 -2.12 -9.07
CA MET A 14 -5.13 -0.83 -8.48
C MET A 14 -6.22 -0.38 -7.55
N GLY A 15 -5.84 0.38 -6.54
CA GLY A 15 -6.79 0.93 -5.59
C GLY A 15 -6.21 2.07 -4.78
N HIS A 16 -7.08 2.98 -4.38
CA HIS A 16 -6.77 4.10 -3.52
C HIS A 16 -7.53 4.00 -2.20
N SER A 17 -6.93 4.41 -1.09
CA SER A 17 -7.58 4.41 0.24
C SER A 17 -8.14 3.03 0.60
N LEU A 18 -9.42 2.90 0.96
CA LEU A 18 -10.09 1.60 1.15
C LEU A 18 -10.01 0.70 -0.09
N GLY A 19 -10.06 1.28 -1.30
CA GLY A 19 -9.90 0.55 -2.56
C GLY A 19 -8.53 -0.13 -2.66
N ALA A 20 -7.48 0.44 -2.07
CA ALA A 20 -6.16 -0.20 -2.01
C ALA A 20 -6.19 -1.47 -1.13
N ALA A 21 -6.96 -1.44 -0.04
CA ALA A 21 -7.13 -2.61 0.81
C ALA A 21 -7.89 -3.73 0.08
N LEU A 22 -8.97 -3.35 -0.63
CA LEU A 22 -9.73 -4.28 -1.46
C LEU A 22 -8.87 -4.86 -2.59
N ALA A 23 -8.01 -4.05 -3.20
CA ALA A 23 -7.09 -4.52 -4.24
C ALA A 23 -6.18 -5.66 -3.75
N LEU A 24 -5.68 -5.58 -2.51
CA LEU A 24 -4.88 -6.66 -1.89
C LEU A 24 -5.69 -7.94 -1.66
N LEU A 25 -6.92 -7.80 -1.17
CA LEU A 25 -7.80 -8.95 -0.93
C LEU A 25 -8.18 -9.63 -2.25
N VAL A 26 -8.55 -8.87 -3.27
CA VAL A 26 -8.86 -9.41 -4.60
C VAL A 26 -7.63 -10.08 -5.22
N ALA A 27 -6.44 -9.49 -5.07
CA ALA A 27 -5.20 -10.10 -5.56
C ALA A 27 -4.91 -11.45 -4.89
N ASN A 28 -5.14 -11.56 -3.58
CA ASN A 28 -5.07 -12.83 -2.85
C ASN A 28 -6.08 -13.86 -3.38
N ASP A 29 -7.32 -13.43 -3.63
CA ASP A 29 -8.38 -14.34 -4.08
C ASP A 29 -8.12 -14.83 -5.50
N VAL A 30 -7.77 -13.93 -6.41
CA VAL A 30 -7.43 -14.23 -7.81
C VAL A 30 -6.21 -15.16 -7.88
N SER A 31 -5.13 -14.87 -7.14
CA SER A 31 -3.93 -15.71 -7.12
C SER A 31 -4.15 -17.10 -6.48
N SER A 32 -5.28 -17.30 -5.79
CA SER A 32 -5.67 -18.59 -5.19
C SER A 32 -6.58 -19.43 -6.09
N CYS A 33 -7.00 -18.91 -7.26
CA CYS A 33 -7.97 -19.58 -8.14
C CYS A 33 -7.40 -20.79 -8.91
N GLY A 34 -6.07 -20.94 -9.01
CA GLY A 34 -5.45 -22.11 -9.61
C GLY A 34 -4.02 -21.88 -10.12
N PRO A 35 -3.35 -22.93 -10.62
CA PRO A 35 -1.97 -22.87 -11.09
C PRO A 35 -1.79 -22.12 -12.42
N GLU A 36 -2.85 -21.92 -13.20
CA GLU A 36 -2.81 -21.21 -14.49
C GLU A 36 -3.09 -19.70 -14.36
N VAL A 37 -3.10 -19.15 -13.14
CA VAL A 37 -3.33 -17.72 -12.95
C VAL A 37 -2.09 -16.94 -13.43
N PRO A 38 -2.26 -15.95 -14.32
CA PRO A 38 -1.18 -15.10 -14.77
C PRO A 38 -0.58 -14.29 -13.61
N PRO A 39 0.66 -13.79 -13.76
CA PRO A 39 1.28 -12.92 -12.76
C PRO A 39 0.35 -11.78 -12.34
N VAL A 40 0.23 -11.56 -11.03
CA VAL A 40 -0.62 -10.53 -10.45
C VAL A 40 0.24 -9.42 -9.86
N ALA A 41 -0.05 -8.18 -10.24
CA ALA A 41 0.57 -6.98 -9.67
C ALA A 41 -0.48 -6.09 -9.00
N VAL A 42 -0.14 -5.51 -7.86
CA VAL A 42 -0.98 -4.54 -7.14
C VAL A 42 -0.27 -3.21 -7.04
N PHE A 43 -0.94 -2.13 -7.45
CA PHE A 43 -0.51 -0.75 -7.17
C PHE A 43 -1.50 -0.10 -6.22
N SER A 44 -1.06 0.17 -5.00
CA SER A 44 -1.88 0.75 -3.95
C SER A 44 -1.48 2.19 -3.68
N PHE A 45 -2.43 3.10 -3.67
CA PHE A 45 -2.22 4.51 -3.36
C PHE A 45 -2.87 4.84 -2.03
N GLY A 46 -2.09 5.32 -1.06
CA GLY A 46 -2.66 5.74 0.22
C GLY A 46 -3.40 4.63 0.99
N GLY A 47 -3.04 3.36 0.79
CA GLY A 47 -3.74 2.23 1.37
C GLY A 47 -3.41 1.98 2.85
N PRO A 48 -4.38 1.51 3.67
CA PRO A 48 -4.12 1.07 5.04
C PRO A 48 -3.35 -0.26 5.07
N ARG A 49 -2.91 -0.71 6.26
CA ARG A 49 -2.38 -2.08 6.44
C ARG A 49 -3.49 -3.11 6.27
N VAL A 50 -3.16 -4.25 5.65
CA VAL A 50 -4.10 -5.36 5.39
C VAL A 50 -3.44 -6.67 5.74
N GLY A 51 -4.11 -7.45 6.58
CA GLY A 51 -3.62 -8.73 7.06
C GLY A 51 -2.41 -8.58 7.98
N ASN A 52 -1.88 -9.72 8.41
CA ASN A 52 -0.69 -9.81 9.24
C ASN A 52 0.55 -10.19 8.40
N LYS A 53 1.69 -10.43 9.05
CA LYS A 53 2.93 -10.83 8.36
C LYS A 53 2.76 -12.09 7.50
N ALA A 54 1.99 -13.07 7.99
CA ALA A 54 1.71 -14.31 7.26
C ALA A 54 0.88 -14.07 5.98
N PHE A 55 -0.04 -13.08 6.00
CA PHE A 55 -0.75 -12.66 4.79
C PHE A 55 0.23 -12.11 3.74
N GLY A 56 1.16 -11.24 4.14
CA GLY A 56 2.18 -10.71 3.23
C GLY A 56 3.11 -11.79 2.67
N GLU A 57 3.56 -12.72 3.50
CA GLU A 57 4.39 -13.87 3.09
C GLU A 57 3.64 -14.79 2.12
N LYS A 58 2.35 -15.03 2.36
CA LYS A 58 1.48 -15.79 1.44
C LYS A 58 1.42 -15.12 0.06
N MET A 59 1.18 -13.80 0.02
CA MET A 59 1.11 -13.04 -1.23
C MET A 59 2.41 -13.13 -2.03
N THR A 60 3.56 -12.98 -1.36
CA THR A 60 4.87 -13.18 -1.99
C THR A 60 5.06 -14.62 -2.50
N GLY A 61 4.67 -15.62 -1.71
CA GLY A 61 4.71 -17.03 -2.12
C GLY A 61 3.81 -17.38 -3.31
N GLN A 62 2.71 -16.63 -3.50
CA GLN A 62 1.82 -16.73 -4.66
C GLN A 62 2.28 -15.91 -5.87
N ASN A 63 3.51 -15.38 -5.84
CA ASN A 63 4.08 -14.52 -6.88
C ASN A 63 3.23 -13.26 -7.17
N VAL A 64 2.57 -12.72 -6.13
CA VAL A 64 1.88 -11.44 -6.23
C VAL A 64 2.86 -10.32 -5.89
N LYS A 65 3.12 -9.41 -6.85
CA LYS A 65 3.96 -8.23 -6.61
C LYS A 65 3.08 -7.08 -6.10
N VAL A 66 3.39 -6.49 -4.94
CA VAL A 66 2.58 -5.39 -4.34
C VAL A 66 3.39 -4.11 -4.12
N LEU A 67 3.06 -3.01 -4.83
CA LEU A 67 3.73 -1.71 -4.74
C LEU A 67 2.79 -0.75 -4.01
N ARG A 68 3.30 -0.20 -2.91
CA ARG A 68 2.57 0.74 -2.07
C ARG A 68 3.12 2.14 -2.29
N ILE A 69 2.35 2.97 -2.97
CA ILE A 69 2.62 4.38 -3.10
C ILE A 69 2.06 5.06 -1.84
N VAL A 70 2.95 5.61 -1.03
CA VAL A 70 2.59 6.27 0.24
C VAL A 70 3.05 7.72 0.22
N ASN A 71 2.21 8.63 0.68
CA ASN A 71 2.55 10.03 0.82
C ASN A 71 2.96 10.32 2.27
N SER A 72 4.12 10.95 2.46
CA SER A 72 4.66 11.28 3.79
C SER A 72 3.76 12.24 4.59
N GLN A 73 2.93 13.03 3.91
CA GLN A 73 1.94 13.91 4.55
C GLN A 73 0.56 13.25 4.72
N ASP A 74 0.37 12.03 4.20
CA ASP A 74 -0.88 11.29 4.31
C ASP A 74 -0.88 10.36 5.54
N VAL A 75 -1.43 10.88 6.62
CA VAL A 75 -1.60 10.17 7.89
C VAL A 75 -2.71 9.12 7.88
N ILE A 76 -3.58 9.10 6.86
CA ILE A 76 -4.66 8.11 6.73
C ILE A 76 -4.08 6.72 6.41
N THR A 77 -2.91 6.65 5.78
CA THR A 77 -2.21 5.37 5.51
C THR A 77 -1.72 4.62 6.75
N ARG A 78 -1.72 5.28 7.92
CA ARG A 78 -1.15 4.72 9.15
C ARG A 78 -2.12 3.83 9.93
N VAL A 79 -3.40 3.80 9.56
CA VAL A 79 -4.39 2.88 10.12
C VAL A 79 -4.31 1.49 9.46
N PRO A 80 -4.59 0.39 10.18
CA PRO A 80 -5.01 0.31 11.59
C PRO A 80 -3.78 0.42 12.51
N GLY A 81 -3.64 1.57 13.17
CA GLY A 81 -2.49 1.98 13.99
C GLY A 81 -2.67 3.46 14.27
N VAL A 82 -3.00 3.74 15.51
CA VAL A 82 -3.93 4.81 15.83
C VAL A 82 -3.21 6.15 15.83
N PHE A 83 -3.78 7.15 15.13
CA PHE A 83 -3.53 8.55 15.43
C PHE A 83 -4.24 8.91 16.75
N MET A 84 -3.85 8.25 17.83
CA MET A 84 -4.31 8.61 19.17
C MET A 84 -3.18 9.30 19.88
N SER A 85 -3.49 10.47 20.45
CA SER A 85 -2.55 11.16 21.35
C SER A 85 -1.98 10.13 22.32
N GLU A 86 -0.69 10.18 22.63
CA GLU A 86 -0.04 9.25 23.57
C GLU A 86 -0.83 9.06 24.87
N LYS A 87 -1.58 10.09 25.30
CA LYS A 87 -2.48 10.02 26.45
C LYS A 87 -3.66 9.08 26.25
N VAL A 88 -4.30 9.12 25.08
CA VAL A 88 -5.43 8.24 24.73
C VAL A 88 -4.92 6.82 24.48
N GLU A 89 -3.79 6.67 23.81
CA GLU A 89 -3.15 5.36 23.62
C GLU A 89 -2.78 4.72 24.97
N ARG A 90 -2.12 5.46 25.87
CA ARG A 90 -1.79 4.99 27.21
C ARG A 90 -3.02 4.62 28.03
N LYS A 91 -4.12 5.38 27.87
CA LYS A 91 -5.40 5.11 28.55
C LYS A 91 -6.08 3.85 28.00
N LEU A 92 -6.02 3.64 26.68
CA LEU A 92 -6.51 2.42 26.04
C LEU A 92 -5.67 1.21 26.42
N ARG A 93 -4.32 1.30 26.38
CA ARG A 93 -3.39 0.26 26.85
C ARG A 93 -3.57 -0.08 28.33
N SER A 94 -3.97 0.88 29.16
CA SER A 94 -4.25 0.65 30.59
C SER A 94 -5.60 -0.03 30.86
N SER A 95 -6.49 -0.10 29.87
CA SER A 95 -7.76 -0.83 29.95
C SER A 95 -7.58 -2.25 29.41
N LYS A 96 -8.02 -3.30 30.11
CA LYS A 96 -7.90 -4.68 29.61
C LYS A 96 -8.59 -4.89 28.25
N VAL A 97 -9.75 -4.26 28.05
CA VAL A 97 -10.49 -4.34 26.78
C VAL A 97 -9.82 -3.47 25.71
N GLY A 98 -9.38 -2.26 26.09
CA GLY A 98 -8.72 -1.30 25.19
C GLY A 98 -7.33 -1.74 24.74
N GLY A 99 -6.57 -2.41 25.61
CA GLY A 99 -5.26 -2.97 25.30
C GLY A 99 -5.37 -4.14 24.34
N GLY A 100 -6.33 -5.05 24.54
CA GLY A 100 -6.56 -6.18 23.64
C GLY A 100 -6.95 -5.76 22.21
N VAL A 101 -7.76 -4.70 22.04
CA VAL A 101 -8.06 -4.18 20.69
C VAL A 101 -6.86 -3.47 20.05
N LEU A 102 -6.01 -2.81 20.83
CA LEU A 102 -4.82 -2.16 20.28
C LEU A 102 -3.76 -3.19 19.87
N ASP A 103 -3.56 -4.24 20.68
CA ASP A 103 -2.66 -5.35 20.36
C ASP A 103 -3.12 -6.06 19.07
N MET A 104 -4.44 -6.24 18.87
CA MET A 104 -4.97 -6.75 17.60
C MET A 104 -4.71 -5.84 16.39
N LEU A 105 -4.70 -4.52 16.58
CA LEU A 105 -4.38 -3.58 15.49
C LEU A 105 -2.87 -3.57 15.20
N ASP A 106 -2.03 -3.79 16.20
CA ASP A 106 -0.57 -3.94 16.07
C ASP A 106 -0.18 -5.22 15.29
N GLU A 107 -1.07 -6.21 15.17
CA GLU A 107 -0.85 -7.40 14.34
C GLU A 107 -0.95 -7.13 12.83
N TYR A 108 -1.53 -6.00 12.41
CA TYR A 108 -1.62 -5.64 11.01
C TYR A 108 -0.25 -5.22 10.47
N ALA A 109 0.14 -5.77 9.32
CA ALA A 109 1.42 -5.50 8.68
C ALA A 109 1.23 -4.89 7.28
N HIS A 110 2.23 -4.14 6.83
CA HIS A 110 2.30 -3.71 5.43
C HIS A 110 2.75 -4.90 4.56
N THR A 111 2.06 -5.10 3.43
CA THR A 111 2.42 -6.11 2.42
C THR A 111 3.07 -5.41 1.21
N GLY A 112 4.20 -5.94 0.74
CA GLY A 112 4.86 -5.45 -0.47
C GLY A 112 5.88 -4.34 -0.26
N THR A 113 6.37 -3.80 -1.38
CA THR A 113 7.43 -2.78 -1.44
C THR A 113 6.82 -1.38 -1.37
N GLU A 114 7.49 -0.46 -0.70
CA GLU A 114 7.03 0.93 -0.55
C GLU A 114 7.74 1.86 -1.54
N LEU A 115 6.95 2.68 -2.25
CA LEU A 115 7.39 3.88 -2.95
C LEU A 115 6.87 5.09 -2.19
N ARG A 116 7.77 5.79 -1.51
CA ARG A 116 7.40 6.97 -0.70
C ARG A 116 7.51 8.25 -1.52
N VAL A 117 6.42 9.01 -1.56
CA VAL A 117 6.35 10.37 -2.11
C VAL A 117 6.13 11.39 -1.00
N ASP A 118 6.34 12.68 -1.30
CA ASP A 118 6.13 13.75 -0.33
C ASP A 118 5.54 14.98 -1.02
N THR A 119 4.33 15.39 -0.59
CA THR A 119 3.64 16.60 -1.06
C THR A 119 4.54 17.83 -1.08
N LYS A 120 5.46 17.94 -0.12
CA LYS A 120 6.39 19.09 0.00
C LYS A 120 7.41 19.18 -1.12
N MET A 121 7.62 18.12 -1.89
CA MET A 121 8.55 18.09 -3.02
C MET A 121 7.98 18.73 -4.29
N SER A 122 6.67 18.98 -4.31
CA SER A 122 6.01 19.65 -5.44
C SER A 122 5.84 21.15 -5.15
N PRO A 123 6.37 22.05 -5.99
CA PRO A 123 6.08 23.48 -5.87
C PRO A 123 4.63 23.84 -6.28
N PHE A 124 3.91 22.89 -6.87
CA PHE A 124 2.53 23.07 -7.35
C PHE A 124 1.48 22.68 -6.30
N LEU A 125 1.86 21.88 -5.30
CA LEU A 125 0.96 21.50 -4.21
C LEU A 125 1.09 22.46 -3.04
N LYS A 126 -0.02 22.72 -2.36
CA LYS A 126 -0.04 23.58 -1.19
C LYS A 126 0.78 22.96 -0.05
N LEU A 127 1.72 23.71 0.50
CA LEU A 127 2.58 23.28 1.63
C LEU A 127 1.79 23.11 2.93
N ASP A 128 0.68 23.83 3.05
CA ASP A 128 -0.28 23.81 4.15
C ASP A 128 -1.55 23.02 3.80
N ALA A 129 -1.48 22.16 2.78
CA ALA A 129 -2.58 21.29 2.38
C ALA A 129 -3.11 20.51 3.58
N ASP A 130 -4.43 20.46 3.71
CA ASP A 130 -5.06 19.65 4.74
C ASP A 130 -4.83 18.15 4.49
N MET A 131 -5.17 17.34 5.50
CA MET A 131 -4.96 15.89 5.43
C MET A 131 -5.79 15.23 4.31
N ALA A 132 -6.93 15.82 3.93
CA ALA A 132 -7.77 15.28 2.86
C ALA A 132 -7.13 15.52 1.49
N CYS A 133 -6.52 16.69 1.27
CA CYS A 133 -5.74 17.00 0.09
C CYS A 133 -4.49 16.12 -0.03
N CYS A 134 -3.80 15.82 1.08
CA CYS A 134 -2.65 14.92 1.05
C CYS A 134 -3.03 13.46 0.78
N HIS A 135 -4.27 13.08 1.12
CA HIS A 135 -4.84 11.78 0.82
C HIS A 135 -5.48 11.71 -0.58
N ASP A 136 -5.62 12.82 -1.29
CA ASP A 136 -6.29 12.83 -2.58
C ASP A 136 -5.50 12.09 -3.67
N LEU A 137 -6.19 11.28 -4.47
CA LEU A 137 -5.53 10.46 -5.49
C LEU A 137 -4.82 11.31 -6.55
N GLU A 138 -5.35 12.49 -6.92
CA GLU A 138 -4.66 13.35 -7.88
C GLU A 138 -3.35 13.89 -7.31
N ALA A 139 -3.30 14.20 -6.01
CA ALA A 139 -2.05 14.57 -5.35
C ALA A 139 -1.01 13.43 -5.40
N TYR A 140 -1.44 12.18 -5.19
CA TYR A 140 -0.58 11.01 -5.35
C TYR A 140 -0.05 10.86 -6.78
N LEU A 141 -0.92 10.96 -7.78
CA LEU A 141 -0.54 10.83 -9.19
C LEU A 141 0.38 11.98 -9.63
N HIS A 142 0.09 13.22 -9.21
CA HIS A 142 0.94 14.38 -9.43
C HIS A 142 2.33 14.18 -8.84
N LEU A 143 2.40 13.63 -7.63
CA LEU A 143 3.69 13.37 -6.97
C LEU A 143 4.46 12.23 -7.60
N VAL A 144 3.79 11.22 -8.16
CA VAL A 144 4.43 10.14 -8.92
C VAL A 144 4.94 10.65 -10.26
N ASP A 145 4.16 11.47 -10.98
CA ASP A 145 4.56 12.08 -12.25
C ASP A 145 5.76 13.03 -12.06
N GLY A 146 5.68 13.89 -11.04
CA GLY A 146 6.75 14.80 -10.64
C GLY A 146 7.84 14.15 -9.78
N PHE A 147 7.85 12.82 -9.62
CA PHE A 147 8.77 12.13 -8.72
C PHE A 147 10.21 12.17 -9.25
N LEU A 148 10.92 13.25 -8.94
CA LEU A 148 12.33 13.46 -9.26
C LEU A 148 13.25 12.76 -8.24
N ALA A 149 12.91 11.56 -7.79
CA ALA A 149 13.87 10.82 -6.98
C ALA A 149 15.11 10.58 -7.85
N SER A 150 16.19 11.28 -7.48
CA SER A 150 17.51 11.24 -8.09
C SER A 150 17.66 10.04 -9.01
N ILE A 151 17.64 10.29 -10.32
CA ILE A 151 17.76 9.31 -11.42
C ILE A 151 18.90 8.28 -11.22
N LEU A 152 19.79 8.50 -10.25
CA LEU A 152 20.88 7.62 -9.87
C LEU A 152 20.59 6.52 -8.81
N LEU A 153 19.51 6.55 -8.01
CA LEU A 153 19.40 5.64 -6.84
C LEU A 153 18.26 4.59 -6.89
N LEU A 154 17.18 4.81 -7.63
CA LEU A 154 16.04 3.87 -7.68
C LEU A 154 16.05 2.93 -8.89
N GLY A 155 16.80 3.27 -9.95
CA GLY A 155 16.90 2.46 -11.16
C GLY A 155 17.35 1.01 -10.93
N PRO A 156 18.24 0.71 -9.98
CA PRO A 156 18.60 -0.65 -9.59
C PRO A 156 17.59 -1.28 -8.62
N MET A 157 17.16 -0.53 -7.59
CA MET A 157 16.33 -1.06 -6.49
C MET A 157 14.90 -1.43 -6.92
N LEU A 158 14.28 -0.63 -7.80
CA LEU A 158 13.00 -1.00 -8.40
C LEU A 158 13.18 -2.12 -9.43
N ARG A 159 14.31 -2.20 -10.11
CA ARG A 159 14.53 -3.25 -11.13
C ARG A 159 14.68 -4.62 -10.48
N GLU A 160 15.52 -4.72 -9.45
CA GLU A 160 15.72 -5.94 -8.66
C GLU A 160 14.46 -6.40 -7.90
N ALA A 161 13.60 -5.47 -7.48
CA ALA A 161 12.39 -5.81 -6.72
C ALA A 161 11.14 -6.01 -7.61
N TRP A 162 11.11 -5.50 -8.84
CA TRP A 162 9.89 -5.40 -9.65
C TRP A 162 10.00 -5.83 -11.11
N LEU A 163 11.14 -5.58 -11.76
CA LEU A 163 11.30 -5.79 -13.20
C LEU A 163 12.04 -7.08 -13.55
N ASP A 164 12.80 -7.63 -12.61
CA ASP A 164 13.37 -8.98 -12.66
C ASP A 164 12.44 -10.01 -11.97
#